data_AF-A0A1M5T4F5-F1
#
_entry.id   AF-A0A1M5T4F5-F1
#
_cell.length_a   1.000
_cell.length_b   1.000
_cell.length_c   1.000
_cell.angle_alpha   90.00
_cell.angle_beta   90.00
_cell.angle_gamma   90.00
#
_symmetry.space_group_name_H-M   'P 1'
#
loop_
_entity.id
_entity.type
_entity.pdbx_description
1 polymer ?
#
loop_
_entity_poly.entity_id
_entity_poly.type
_entity_poly.pdbx_seq_one_letter_code
_entity_poly.pdbx_strand_id
1 'polypeptide(L)'
;MKRLFLILLFLLVLVFVLWSCGLQLPNSVTVSYSNHFEFPLAMLHFTLDDFINPVLLSLENEGFQVTTGDPITISFATTTTFIPGDYLPTGIPISGTETILDQATLIQASTMQNGNVLQNVDFNMSFEVGYFASTTTFDSTLVFYINSTPVVISENSTESENLTKYVKEVLKSGQDLTVRADIDIDGTIQSSDELMLGVNWTFSLEGTTLADIVFDASTTDLSVLESLTDFVDSATIVFDEWDNSLGFDTVFDVGNLSFYFGTTPPIVGLSKDDLISIATDNVPYVIKVPANSYIKLKSNSYLDSAVYISLDLTVATEVTF
;
A
#
# COMPACT_ATOMS: atom_id res chain seq x y z
N MET A 1 -45.74 77.59 21.46
CA MET A 1 -44.57 77.80 22.36
C MET A 1 -44.18 76.57 23.18
N LYS A 2 -45.09 75.82 23.83
CA LYS A 2 -44.73 74.68 24.70
C LYS A 2 -43.99 73.50 24.02
N ARG A 3 -44.28 73.18 22.74
CA ARG A 3 -43.62 72.08 22.00
C ARG A 3 -42.19 72.42 21.55
N LEU A 4 -41.92 73.68 21.18
CA LEU A 4 -40.58 74.13 20.76
C LEU A 4 -39.61 74.15 21.95
N PHE A 5 -40.10 74.52 23.13
CA PHE A 5 -39.31 74.54 24.37
C PHE A 5 -38.89 73.14 24.82
N LEU A 6 -39.77 72.14 24.68
CA LEU A 6 -39.46 70.73 25.00
C LEU A 6 -38.40 70.13 24.08
N ILE A 7 -38.42 70.47 22.78
CA ILE A 7 -37.40 70.01 21.82
C ILE A 7 -36.05 70.64 22.14
N LEU A 8 -36.03 71.92 22.47
CA LEU A 8 -34.79 72.64 22.79
C LEU A 8 -34.21 72.18 24.14
N LEU A 9 -35.05 71.87 25.12
CA LEU A 9 -34.64 71.26 26.38
C LEU A 9 -34.09 69.84 26.17
N PHE A 10 -34.73 69.02 25.32
CA PHE A 10 -34.25 67.68 25.01
C PHE A 10 -32.88 67.72 24.31
N LEU A 11 -32.70 68.65 23.36
CA LEU A 11 -31.42 68.82 22.65
C LEU A 11 -30.32 69.34 23.57
N LEU A 12 -30.66 70.22 24.52
CA LEU A 12 -29.72 70.72 25.52
C LEU A 12 -29.36 69.64 26.53
N VAL A 13 -30.31 68.79 26.96
CA VAL A 13 -30.03 67.61 27.79
C VAL A 13 -29.18 66.59 27.03
N LEU A 14 -29.39 66.40 25.73
CA LEU A 14 -28.61 65.46 24.91
C LEU A 14 -27.16 65.94 24.73
N VAL A 15 -26.97 67.26 24.50
CA VAL A 15 -25.64 67.89 24.53
C VAL A 15 -25.02 67.77 25.91
N PHE A 16 -25.78 67.99 26.98
CA PHE A 16 -25.28 67.88 28.35
C PHE A 16 -24.92 66.44 28.72
N VAL A 17 -25.67 65.43 28.28
CA VAL A 17 -25.35 64.01 28.49
C VAL A 17 -24.10 63.61 27.70
N LEU A 18 -23.94 64.11 26.47
CA LEU A 18 -22.73 63.91 25.67
C LEU A 18 -21.50 64.63 26.23
N TRP A 19 -21.68 65.77 26.93
CA TRP A 19 -20.59 66.50 27.60
C TRP A 19 -20.34 66.05 29.05
N SER A 20 -21.36 65.55 29.77
CA SER A 20 -21.28 65.18 31.18
C SER A 20 -20.89 63.72 31.39
N CYS A 21 -21.19 62.85 30.41
CA CYS A 21 -20.46 61.60 30.29
C CYS A 21 -19.13 61.96 29.65
N GLY A 22 -18.12 62.21 30.48
CA GLY A 22 -16.72 62.23 30.07
C GLY A 22 -16.36 60.87 29.48
N LEU A 23 -16.78 60.63 28.24
CA LEU A 23 -16.32 59.52 27.43
C LEU A 23 -14.84 59.83 27.20
N GLN A 24 -13.99 59.38 28.12
CA GLN A 24 -12.57 59.20 27.84
C GLN A 24 -12.54 58.17 26.72
N LEU A 25 -12.46 58.66 25.48
CA LEU A 25 -12.06 57.83 24.36
C LEU A 25 -10.72 57.22 24.77
N PRO A 26 -10.58 55.89 24.71
CA PRO A 26 -9.34 55.27 25.12
C PRO A 26 -8.22 55.83 24.25
N ASN A 27 -7.08 56.18 24.88
CA ASN A 27 -5.92 56.76 24.19
C ASN A 27 -5.33 55.81 23.15
N SER A 28 -5.72 54.53 23.20
CA SER A 28 -5.45 53.55 22.17
C SER A 28 -6.66 52.64 21.93
N VAL A 29 -6.83 52.20 20.68
CA VAL A 29 -7.76 51.13 20.30
C VAL A 29 -6.95 50.02 19.66
N THR A 30 -7.04 48.81 20.20
CA THR A 30 -6.47 47.62 19.57
C THR A 30 -7.43 47.15 18.48
N VAL A 31 -6.97 47.20 17.23
CA VAL A 31 -7.70 46.62 16.09
C VAL A 31 -7.05 45.29 15.76
N SER A 32 -7.81 44.21 15.92
CA SER A 32 -7.40 42.86 15.54
C SER A 32 -7.98 42.51 14.17
N TYR A 33 -7.13 42.13 13.22
CA TYR A 33 -7.53 41.53 11.95
C TYR A 33 -7.25 40.04 12.00
N SER A 34 -8.26 39.22 11.72
CA SER A 34 -8.09 37.79 11.49
C SER A 34 -8.21 37.47 10.00
N ASN A 35 -7.35 36.60 9.49
CA ASN A 35 -7.43 36.14 8.11
C ASN A 35 -7.08 34.65 8.03
N HIS A 36 -7.65 33.96 7.04
CA HIS A 36 -7.47 32.53 6.83
C HIS A 36 -6.71 32.29 5.52
N PHE A 37 -5.68 31.45 5.56
CA PHE A 37 -4.88 31.08 4.40
C PHE A 37 -4.74 29.56 4.29
N GLU A 38 -4.81 29.05 3.06
CA GLU A 38 -4.59 27.65 2.75
C GLU A 38 -3.40 27.54 1.78
N PHE A 39 -2.41 26.74 2.16
CA PHE A 39 -1.19 26.48 1.39
C PHE A 39 -1.21 25.05 0.88
N PRO A 40 -1.48 24.81 -0.42
CA PRO A 40 -1.52 23.46 -0.97
C PRO A 40 -0.14 22.81 -0.87
N LEU A 41 -0.10 21.57 -0.36
CA LEU A 41 1.11 20.76 -0.25
C LEU A 41 1.18 19.73 -1.38
N ALA A 42 0.17 18.88 -1.50
CA ALA A 42 0.14 17.79 -2.45
C ALA A 42 -1.30 17.43 -2.82
N MET A 43 -1.50 16.95 -4.05
CA MET A 43 -2.74 16.29 -4.46
C MET A 43 -2.40 14.83 -4.73
N LEU A 44 -3.07 13.96 -3.97
CA LEU A 44 -2.84 12.53 -3.96
C LEU A 44 -3.97 11.89 -4.74
N HIS A 45 -3.59 11.18 -5.80
CA HIS A 45 -4.45 10.23 -6.47
C HIS A 45 -3.61 9.00 -6.74
N PHE A 46 -3.76 8.00 -5.89
CA PHE A 46 -3.07 6.72 -6.02
C PHE A 46 -4.10 5.63 -6.26
N THR A 47 -3.96 4.89 -7.35
CA THR A 47 -4.73 3.66 -7.55
C THR A 47 -3.81 2.46 -7.34
N LEU A 48 -4.30 1.49 -6.59
CA LEU A 48 -3.59 0.23 -6.40
C LEU A 48 -3.54 -0.58 -7.71
N ASP A 49 -4.52 -0.37 -8.57
CA ASP A 49 -4.63 -0.95 -9.89
C ASP A 49 -3.41 -0.61 -10.75
N ASP A 50 -2.91 0.64 -10.76
CA ASP A 50 -1.70 1.00 -11.50
C ASP A 50 -0.45 0.25 -11.02
N PHE A 51 -0.42 -0.07 -9.72
CA PHE A 51 0.68 -0.78 -9.12
C PHE A 51 0.59 -2.31 -9.35
N ILE A 52 -0.58 -2.90 -9.14
CA ILE A 52 -0.81 -4.36 -9.10
C ILE A 52 -1.15 -4.93 -10.49
N ASN A 53 -1.83 -4.19 -11.37
CA ASN A 53 -2.28 -4.72 -12.67
C ASN A 53 -1.16 -5.27 -13.53
N PRO A 54 0.04 -4.66 -13.62
CA PRO A 54 1.14 -5.26 -14.37
C PRO A 54 1.54 -6.65 -13.84
N VAL A 55 1.50 -6.83 -12.51
CA VAL A 55 1.78 -8.12 -11.86
C VAL A 55 0.65 -9.11 -12.16
N LEU A 56 -0.62 -8.70 -12.02
CA LEU A 56 -1.77 -9.58 -12.31
C LEU A 56 -1.80 -10.02 -13.76
N LEU A 57 -1.64 -9.10 -14.71
CA LEU A 57 -1.62 -9.40 -16.14
C LEU A 57 -0.46 -10.33 -16.49
N SER A 58 0.72 -10.12 -15.88
CA SER A 58 1.85 -11.04 -16.05
C SER A 58 1.51 -12.43 -15.56
N LEU A 59 0.84 -12.57 -14.42
CA LEU A 59 0.45 -13.87 -13.86
C LEU A 59 -0.65 -14.54 -14.70
N GLU A 60 -1.65 -13.78 -15.17
CA GLU A 60 -2.68 -14.30 -16.07
C GLU A 60 -2.09 -14.83 -17.38
N ASN A 61 -1.10 -14.13 -17.94
CA ASN A 61 -0.40 -14.56 -19.15
C ASN A 61 0.38 -15.88 -18.94
N GLU A 62 0.85 -16.14 -17.72
CA GLU A 62 1.50 -17.40 -17.33
C GLU A 62 0.47 -18.49 -16.92
N GLY A 63 -0.83 -18.22 -17.06
CA GLY A 63 -1.90 -19.19 -16.83
C GLY A 63 -2.49 -19.20 -15.42
N PHE A 64 -2.13 -18.23 -14.57
CA PHE A 64 -2.76 -18.06 -13.26
C PHE A 64 -4.18 -17.50 -13.40
N GLN A 65 -5.06 -17.93 -12.52
CA GLN A 65 -6.40 -17.37 -12.38
C GLN A 65 -6.37 -16.29 -11.30
N VAL A 66 -6.84 -15.09 -11.66
CA VAL A 66 -6.98 -13.97 -10.73
C VAL A 66 -8.45 -13.83 -10.37
N THR A 67 -8.76 -13.93 -9.08
CA THR A 67 -10.08 -13.62 -8.54
C THR A 67 -10.03 -12.24 -7.88
N THR A 68 -10.66 -11.26 -8.53
CA THR A 68 -10.82 -9.90 -8.02
C THR A 68 -11.81 -9.93 -6.85
N GLY A 69 -11.31 -9.77 -5.63
CA GLY A 69 -12.08 -9.83 -4.39
C GLY A 69 -11.43 -9.02 -3.28
N ASP A 70 -11.86 -9.27 -2.04
CA ASP A 70 -11.30 -8.67 -0.83
C ASP A 70 -10.78 -9.79 0.10
N PRO A 71 -9.51 -10.24 -0.03
CA PRO A 71 -8.45 -9.70 -0.91
C PRO A 71 -8.51 -10.26 -2.33
N ILE A 72 -7.66 -9.74 -3.22
CA ILE A 72 -7.35 -10.40 -4.49
C ILE A 72 -6.71 -11.75 -4.20
N THR A 73 -7.22 -12.80 -4.83
CA THR A 73 -6.68 -14.16 -4.72
C THR A 73 -6.15 -14.60 -6.08
N ILE A 74 -4.95 -15.16 -6.10
CA ILE A 74 -4.28 -15.69 -7.28
C ILE A 74 -4.14 -17.19 -7.09
N SER A 75 -4.55 -17.98 -8.07
CA SER A 75 -4.46 -19.43 -8.01
C SER A 75 -3.99 -20.04 -9.33
N PHE A 76 -3.35 -21.19 -9.22
CA PHE A 76 -2.93 -22.01 -10.34
C PHE A 76 -3.06 -23.48 -9.92
N ALA A 77 -3.77 -24.26 -10.73
CA ALA A 77 -3.94 -25.68 -10.49
C ALA A 77 -3.78 -26.42 -11.81
N THR A 78 -2.88 -27.40 -11.84
CA THR A 78 -2.66 -28.24 -13.01
C THR A 78 -2.35 -29.66 -12.59
N THR A 79 -2.70 -30.61 -13.46
CA THR A 79 -2.36 -32.02 -13.31
C THR A 79 -1.79 -32.51 -14.63
N THR A 80 -0.59 -33.07 -14.58
CA THR A 80 0.05 -33.72 -15.72
C THR A 80 0.06 -35.22 -15.48
N THR A 81 -0.51 -35.97 -16.41
CA THR A 81 -0.48 -37.44 -16.40
C THR A 81 0.54 -37.93 -17.41
N PHE A 82 1.42 -38.81 -16.96
CA PHE A 82 2.40 -39.52 -17.77
C PHE A 82 2.08 -41.01 -17.75
N ILE A 83 2.07 -41.64 -18.93
CA ILE A 83 1.89 -43.08 -19.09
C ILE A 83 3.23 -43.65 -19.56
N PRO A 84 4.06 -44.20 -18.67
CA PRO A 84 5.41 -44.62 -19.03
C PRO A 84 5.45 -45.66 -20.15
N GLY A 85 4.44 -46.54 -20.21
CA GLY A 85 4.35 -47.58 -21.25
C GLY A 85 4.21 -47.06 -22.68
N ASP A 86 3.86 -45.79 -22.87
CA ASP A 86 3.83 -45.16 -24.19
C ASP A 86 5.24 -44.81 -24.71
N TYR A 87 6.21 -44.66 -23.81
CA TYR A 87 7.56 -44.17 -24.11
C TYR A 87 8.65 -45.19 -23.79
N LEU A 88 8.40 -46.11 -22.85
CA LEU A 88 9.36 -47.07 -22.32
C LEU A 88 8.95 -48.52 -22.62
N PRO A 89 9.91 -49.45 -22.79
CA PRO A 89 9.61 -50.86 -23.04
C PRO A 89 8.87 -51.50 -21.85
N THR A 90 7.69 -52.05 -22.11
CA THR A 90 6.84 -52.67 -21.08
C THR A 90 7.29 -54.09 -20.72
N GLY A 91 7.15 -54.49 -19.46
CA GLY A 91 7.39 -55.86 -19.00
C GLY A 91 8.87 -56.22 -18.84
N ILE A 92 9.76 -55.23 -18.89
CA ILE A 92 11.20 -55.39 -18.65
C ILE A 92 11.56 -54.58 -17.39
N PRO A 93 12.39 -55.11 -16.48
CA PRO A 93 12.93 -54.32 -15.37
C PRO A 93 13.73 -53.13 -15.89
N ILE A 94 13.45 -51.94 -15.39
CA ILE A 94 14.17 -50.71 -15.69
C ILE A 94 14.58 -50.00 -14.40
N SER A 95 15.70 -49.30 -14.46
CA SER A 95 16.14 -48.34 -13.46
C SER A 95 16.64 -47.11 -14.20
N GLY A 96 16.05 -45.94 -13.93
CA GLY A 96 16.37 -44.72 -14.66
C GLY A 96 15.61 -43.50 -14.17
N THR A 97 16.04 -42.33 -14.64
CA THR A 97 15.45 -41.02 -14.36
C THR A 97 14.81 -40.49 -15.63
N GLU A 98 13.56 -40.07 -15.57
CA GLU A 98 12.84 -39.45 -16.68
C GLU A 98 12.36 -38.05 -16.30
N THR A 99 12.56 -37.08 -17.20
CA THR A 99 12.00 -35.73 -17.02
C THR A 99 10.57 -35.71 -17.51
N ILE A 100 9.63 -35.44 -16.61
CA ILE A 100 8.19 -35.41 -16.90
C ILE A 100 7.63 -33.99 -17.02
N LEU A 101 8.37 -33.01 -16.48
CA LEU A 101 8.13 -31.59 -16.67
C LEU A 101 9.48 -30.96 -16.95
N ASP A 102 9.69 -30.58 -18.20
CA ASP A 102 10.84 -29.76 -18.60
C ASP A 102 10.85 -28.45 -17.80
N GLN A 103 12.02 -27.81 -17.73
CA GLN A 103 12.15 -26.54 -17.03
C GLN A 103 11.17 -25.51 -17.60
N ALA A 104 10.24 -25.07 -16.76
CA ALA A 104 9.22 -24.08 -17.07
C ALA A 104 9.35 -22.89 -16.11
N THR A 105 9.21 -21.68 -16.63
CA THR A 105 9.11 -20.47 -15.81
C THR A 105 7.66 -20.25 -15.42
N LEU A 106 7.35 -20.30 -14.13
CA LEU A 106 6.00 -20.01 -13.61
C LEU A 106 5.81 -18.51 -13.36
N ILE A 107 6.86 -17.82 -12.91
CA ILE A 107 6.80 -16.37 -12.67
C ILE A 107 8.07 -15.73 -13.22
N GLN A 108 7.90 -14.75 -14.12
CA GLN A 108 8.97 -13.90 -14.62
C GLN A 108 9.07 -12.64 -13.75
N ALA A 109 9.72 -12.75 -12.59
CA ALA A 109 9.90 -11.63 -11.67
C ALA A 109 10.78 -10.52 -12.29
N SER A 110 11.73 -10.90 -13.14
CA SER A 110 12.61 -9.98 -13.87
C SER A 110 11.87 -8.99 -14.78
N THR A 111 10.65 -9.33 -15.22
CA THR A 111 9.82 -8.48 -16.08
C THR A 111 8.76 -7.67 -15.33
N MET A 112 8.59 -7.91 -14.03
CA MET A 112 7.62 -7.17 -13.21
C MET A 112 8.19 -5.78 -12.86
N GLN A 113 7.79 -4.76 -13.63
CA GLN A 113 8.26 -3.37 -13.46
C GLN A 113 8.01 -2.79 -12.05
N ASN A 114 7.06 -3.37 -11.30
CA ASN A 114 6.69 -2.99 -9.94
C ASN A 114 6.96 -4.11 -8.91
N GLY A 115 7.99 -4.94 -9.11
CA GLY A 115 8.32 -6.12 -8.28
C GLY A 115 8.51 -5.90 -6.77
N ASN A 116 8.36 -4.66 -6.28
CA ASN A 116 8.52 -4.27 -4.90
C ASN A 116 7.45 -4.88 -3.96
N VAL A 117 6.22 -5.11 -4.40
CA VAL A 117 5.17 -5.61 -3.48
C VAL A 117 5.29 -7.10 -3.19
N LEU A 118 5.58 -7.95 -4.19
CA LEU A 118 5.87 -9.37 -3.95
C LEU A 118 7.10 -9.58 -3.05
N GLN A 119 8.01 -8.60 -3.04
CA GLN A 119 9.23 -8.61 -2.23
C GLN A 119 9.03 -8.00 -0.83
N ASN A 120 8.24 -6.94 -0.71
CA ASN A 120 8.09 -6.15 0.53
C ASN A 120 6.86 -6.52 1.35
N VAL A 121 6.11 -7.55 0.98
CA VAL A 121 4.92 -7.97 1.72
C VAL A 121 5.01 -9.47 1.96
N ASP A 122 4.79 -9.88 3.21
CA ASP A 122 4.72 -11.29 3.56
C ASP A 122 3.31 -11.83 3.32
N PHE A 123 3.05 -12.26 2.08
CA PHE A 123 1.76 -12.79 1.69
C PHE A 123 1.44 -14.13 2.33
N ASN A 124 0.16 -14.37 2.58
CA ASN A 124 -0.32 -15.72 2.84
C ASN A 124 -0.41 -16.51 1.53
N MET A 125 0.25 -17.67 1.48
CA MET A 125 0.25 -18.53 0.29
C MET A 125 0.35 -20.00 0.67
N SER A 126 -0.16 -20.85 -0.21
CA SER A 126 0.09 -22.29 -0.24
C SER A 126 0.61 -22.68 -1.61
N PHE A 127 1.73 -23.41 -1.65
CA PHE A 127 2.21 -24.10 -2.83
C PHE A 127 2.40 -25.56 -2.48
N GLU A 128 1.66 -26.41 -3.18
CA GLU A 128 1.47 -27.82 -2.87
C GLU A 128 1.72 -28.64 -4.12
N VAL A 129 2.56 -29.67 -3.98
CA VAL A 129 2.88 -30.60 -5.06
C VAL A 129 2.53 -32.01 -4.63
N GLY A 130 1.68 -32.67 -5.40
CA GLY A 130 1.28 -34.06 -5.20
C GLY A 130 1.89 -34.96 -6.25
N TYR A 131 2.26 -36.17 -5.84
CA TYR A 131 2.72 -37.22 -6.72
C TYR A 131 1.96 -38.52 -6.46
N PHE A 132 1.36 -39.07 -7.52
CA PHE A 132 0.59 -40.30 -7.47
C PHE A 132 1.08 -41.27 -8.54
N ALA A 133 1.22 -42.55 -8.16
CA ALA A 133 1.41 -43.64 -9.10
C ALA A 133 0.24 -44.63 -8.95
N SER A 134 -0.30 -45.10 -10.09
CA SER A 134 -1.47 -45.97 -10.10
C SER A 134 -1.16 -47.43 -9.74
N THR A 135 0.12 -47.78 -9.57
CA THR A 135 0.60 -49.17 -9.44
C THR A 135 1.55 -49.33 -8.26
N THR A 136 1.76 -50.59 -7.85
CA THR A 136 2.77 -50.97 -6.85
C THR A 136 3.87 -51.87 -7.47
N THR A 137 3.95 -51.95 -8.80
CA THR A 137 4.86 -52.88 -9.52
C THR A 137 6.25 -52.30 -9.78
N PHE A 138 6.44 -51.03 -9.50
CA PHE A 138 7.73 -50.35 -9.45
C PHE A 138 7.71 -49.34 -8.31
N ASP A 139 8.87 -49.05 -7.75
CA ASP A 139 9.05 -47.94 -6.83
C ASP A 139 9.32 -46.69 -7.66
N SER A 140 8.70 -45.58 -7.27
CA SER A 140 8.93 -44.30 -7.93
C SER A 140 9.09 -43.17 -6.95
N THR A 141 9.94 -42.21 -7.31
CA THR A 141 10.17 -41.02 -6.50
C THR A 141 10.20 -39.80 -7.40
N LEU A 142 9.40 -38.79 -7.06
CA LEU A 142 9.40 -37.53 -7.76
C LEU A 142 10.45 -36.61 -7.13
N VAL A 143 11.29 -36.02 -7.96
CA VAL A 143 12.17 -34.92 -7.57
C VAL A 143 11.67 -33.65 -8.23
N PHE A 144 11.09 -32.76 -7.44
CA PHE A 144 10.60 -31.46 -7.90
C PHE A 144 11.64 -30.39 -7.63
N TYR A 145 12.01 -29.64 -8.66
CA TYR A 145 13.02 -28.60 -8.58
C TYR A 145 12.34 -27.23 -8.54
N ILE A 146 12.75 -26.39 -7.60
CA ILE A 146 12.42 -24.96 -7.54
C ILE A 146 13.73 -24.18 -7.68
N ASN A 147 13.92 -23.46 -8.79
CA ASN A 147 15.18 -22.79 -9.12
C ASN A 147 16.42 -23.67 -8.90
N SER A 148 16.37 -24.90 -9.42
CA SER A 148 17.42 -25.94 -9.26
C SER A 148 17.58 -26.53 -7.85
N THR A 149 16.78 -26.10 -6.86
CA THR A 149 16.75 -26.72 -5.53
C THR A 149 15.86 -27.96 -5.56
N PRO A 150 16.40 -29.18 -5.37
CA PRO A 150 15.62 -30.41 -5.41
C PRO A 150 14.81 -30.60 -4.14
N VAL A 151 13.56 -31.02 -4.29
CA VAL A 151 12.71 -31.51 -3.21
C VAL A 151 12.18 -32.88 -3.59
N VAL A 152 12.46 -33.87 -2.75
CA VAL A 152 12.04 -35.24 -2.96
C VAL A 152 10.62 -35.41 -2.44
N ILE A 153 9.71 -35.86 -3.30
CA ILE A 153 8.31 -36.10 -3.00
C ILE A 153 8.06 -37.60 -3.15
N SER A 154 7.68 -38.22 -2.04
CA SER A 154 7.40 -39.66 -2.01
C SER A 154 6.05 -39.98 -2.63
N GLU A 155 5.97 -41.15 -3.26
CA GLU A 155 4.74 -41.67 -3.85
C GLU A 155 3.61 -41.81 -2.84
N ASN A 156 2.37 -41.57 -3.29
CA ASN A 156 1.15 -41.79 -2.51
C ASN A 156 1.09 -40.99 -1.20
N SER A 157 1.71 -39.81 -1.17
CA SER A 157 1.42 -38.86 -0.11
C SER A 157 -0.06 -38.47 -0.23
N THR A 158 -0.89 -38.96 0.68
CA THR A 158 -2.31 -38.58 0.77
C THR A 158 -2.50 -37.07 1.01
N GLU A 159 -1.41 -36.39 1.34
CA GLU A 159 -1.29 -34.95 1.50
C GLU A 159 -0.19 -34.49 0.53
N SER A 160 -0.50 -33.50 -0.30
CA SER A 160 0.48 -32.80 -1.12
C SER A 160 1.67 -32.32 -0.26
N GLU A 161 2.89 -32.39 -0.79
CA GLU A 161 4.06 -31.82 -0.12
C GLU A 161 3.97 -30.29 -0.20
N ASN A 162 4.07 -29.62 0.95
CA ASN A 162 3.99 -28.16 1.01
C ASN A 162 5.36 -27.52 0.75
N LEU A 163 5.53 -26.92 -0.42
CA LEU A 163 6.77 -26.26 -0.84
C LEU A 163 6.71 -24.73 -0.74
N THR A 164 5.71 -24.20 -0.03
CA THR A 164 5.47 -22.75 0.14
C THR A 164 6.74 -21.97 0.51
N LYS A 165 7.54 -22.51 1.43
CA LYS A 165 8.76 -21.84 1.90
C LYS A 165 9.72 -21.54 0.75
N TYR A 166 9.98 -22.51 -0.13
CA TYR A 166 10.92 -22.36 -1.24
C TYR A 166 10.43 -21.31 -2.25
N VAL A 167 9.14 -21.35 -2.57
CA VAL A 167 8.55 -20.36 -3.48
C VAL A 167 8.58 -18.95 -2.87
N LYS A 168 8.24 -18.79 -1.58
CA LYS A 168 8.37 -17.51 -0.88
C LYS A 168 9.79 -16.94 -0.95
N GLU A 169 10.81 -17.76 -0.73
CA GLU A 169 12.21 -17.33 -0.78
C GLU A 169 12.59 -16.83 -2.18
N VAL A 170 12.17 -17.52 -3.23
CA VAL A 170 12.40 -17.09 -4.63
C VAL A 170 11.72 -15.74 -4.91
N LEU A 171 10.43 -15.60 -4.59
CA LEU A 171 9.69 -14.36 -4.86
C LEU A 171 10.24 -13.17 -4.07
N LYS A 172 10.64 -13.37 -2.81
CA LYS A 172 11.26 -12.34 -1.99
C LYS A 172 12.64 -11.92 -2.49
N SER A 173 13.33 -12.79 -3.22
CA SER A 173 14.62 -12.47 -3.85
C SER A 173 14.49 -11.73 -5.18
N GLY A 174 13.26 -11.58 -5.72
CA GLY A 174 13.02 -10.97 -7.03
C GLY A 174 13.52 -11.80 -8.20
N GLN A 175 13.81 -13.09 -7.99
CA GLN A 175 14.23 -14.01 -9.03
C GLN A 175 13.03 -14.62 -9.76
N ASP A 176 13.23 -14.96 -11.03
CA ASP A 176 12.26 -15.74 -11.77
C ASP A 176 12.04 -17.08 -11.07
N LEU A 177 10.77 -17.49 -10.97
CA LEU A 177 10.41 -18.80 -10.43
C LEU A 177 10.35 -19.80 -11.55
N THR A 178 11.29 -20.74 -11.54
CA THR A 178 11.38 -21.85 -12.48
C THR A 178 11.15 -23.16 -11.77
N VAL A 179 10.44 -24.06 -12.42
CA VAL A 179 10.16 -25.41 -11.93
C VAL A 179 10.54 -26.46 -12.96
N ARG A 180 10.93 -27.62 -12.48
CA ARG A 180 11.20 -28.84 -13.27
C ARG A 180 10.81 -30.04 -12.42
N ALA A 181 10.38 -31.13 -13.05
CA ALA A 181 10.13 -32.36 -12.32
C ALA A 181 10.72 -33.57 -13.04
N ASP A 182 11.48 -34.35 -12.28
CA ASP A 182 12.05 -35.63 -12.72
C ASP A 182 11.46 -36.76 -11.87
N ILE A 183 11.29 -37.93 -12.46
CA ILE A 183 10.90 -39.15 -11.75
C ILE A 183 12.03 -40.16 -11.85
N ASP A 184 12.46 -40.65 -10.70
CA ASP A 184 13.29 -41.83 -10.59
C ASP A 184 12.39 -43.07 -10.49
N ILE A 185 12.63 -44.04 -11.37
CA ILE A 185 11.86 -45.29 -11.45
C ILE A 185 12.81 -46.45 -11.24
N ASP A 186 12.41 -47.39 -10.38
CA ASP A 186 13.06 -48.69 -10.23
C ASP A 186 12.01 -49.81 -10.16
N GLY A 187 12.01 -50.70 -11.15
CA GLY A 187 11.09 -51.84 -11.18
C GLY A 187 10.61 -52.20 -12.58
N THR A 188 9.45 -52.84 -12.68
CA THR A 188 8.91 -53.31 -13.97
C THR A 188 7.67 -52.50 -14.36
N ILE A 189 7.81 -51.70 -15.42
CA ILE A 189 6.72 -50.89 -15.98
C ILE A 189 5.76 -51.76 -16.79
N GLN A 190 4.47 -51.58 -16.56
CA GLN A 190 3.36 -52.09 -17.34
C GLN A 190 2.78 -50.99 -18.25
N SER A 191 2.13 -51.40 -19.33
CA SER A 191 1.46 -50.46 -20.25
C SER A 191 0.28 -49.71 -19.62
N SER A 192 -0.26 -50.21 -18.51
CA SER A 192 -1.39 -49.62 -17.79
C SER A 192 -0.98 -48.69 -16.65
N ASP A 193 0.32 -48.53 -16.40
CA ASP A 193 0.78 -47.71 -15.28
C ASP A 193 0.65 -46.22 -15.62
N GLU A 194 0.23 -45.44 -14.64
CA GLU A 194 -0.02 -44.01 -14.76
C GLU A 194 0.67 -43.28 -13.61
N LEU A 195 1.40 -42.22 -13.96
CA LEU A 195 2.05 -41.32 -13.02
C LEU A 195 1.39 -39.95 -13.13
N MET A 196 1.01 -39.36 -12.01
CA MET A 196 0.31 -38.08 -11.98
C MET A 196 1.07 -37.09 -11.10
N LEU A 197 1.44 -35.96 -11.69
CA LEU A 197 1.95 -34.79 -11.00
C LEU A 197 0.81 -33.79 -10.85
N GLY A 198 0.44 -33.48 -9.62
CA GLY A 198 -0.49 -32.40 -9.29
C GLY A 198 0.28 -31.21 -8.73
N VAL A 199 0.00 -30.01 -9.24
CA VAL A 199 0.51 -28.76 -8.66
C VAL A 199 -0.68 -27.88 -8.33
N ASN A 200 -0.75 -27.45 -7.08
CA ASN A 200 -1.75 -26.51 -6.60
C ASN A 200 -1.05 -25.34 -5.91
N TRP A 201 -1.32 -24.13 -6.40
CA TRP A 201 -0.84 -22.90 -5.81
C TRP A 201 -2.01 -21.97 -5.60
N THR A 202 -2.10 -21.42 -4.40
CA THR A 202 -2.97 -20.28 -4.11
C THR A 202 -2.23 -19.27 -3.24
N PHE A 203 -2.40 -17.98 -3.50
CA PHE A 203 -2.00 -16.93 -2.58
C PHE A 203 -2.95 -15.74 -2.61
N SER A 204 -3.11 -15.12 -1.45
CA SER A 204 -3.90 -13.91 -1.28
C SER A 204 -2.96 -12.72 -1.24
N LEU A 205 -3.30 -11.63 -1.94
CA LEU A 205 -2.58 -10.37 -1.86
C LEU A 205 -2.91 -9.62 -0.56
N GLU A 206 -2.74 -10.29 0.57
CA GLU A 206 -2.81 -9.72 1.91
C GLU A 206 -1.63 -10.20 2.74
N GLY A 207 -1.15 -9.36 3.65
CA GLY A 207 0.02 -9.66 4.44
C GLY A 207 0.55 -8.45 5.19
N THR A 208 1.70 -8.65 5.82
CA THR A 208 2.38 -7.58 6.56
C THR A 208 3.53 -7.02 5.75
N THR A 209 3.66 -5.69 5.70
CA THR A 209 4.79 -5.03 5.04
C THR A 209 6.09 -5.33 5.78
N LEU A 210 7.14 -5.67 5.02
CA LEU A 210 8.48 -5.96 5.52
C LEU A 210 9.36 -4.71 5.58
N ALA A 211 9.04 -3.71 4.77
CA ALA A 211 9.71 -2.43 4.67
C ALA A 211 8.68 -1.33 4.34
N ASP A 212 9.11 -0.06 4.44
CA ASP A 212 8.29 1.07 4.00
C ASP A 212 8.00 0.94 2.49
N ILE A 213 6.72 1.00 2.12
CA ILE A 213 6.27 1.03 0.74
C ILE A 213 5.94 2.47 0.39
N VAL A 214 6.81 3.13 -0.37
CA VAL A 214 6.65 4.52 -0.80
C VAL A 214 5.70 4.58 -1.99
N PHE A 215 4.64 5.39 -1.87
CA PHE A 215 3.69 5.68 -2.95
C PHE A 215 4.06 6.93 -3.73
N ASP A 216 4.46 7.98 -3.00
CA ASP A 216 4.89 9.25 -3.60
C ASP A 216 6.00 9.87 -2.75
N ALA A 217 6.91 10.59 -3.42
CA ALA A 217 7.98 11.32 -2.78
C ALA A 217 8.43 12.47 -3.69
N SER A 218 8.43 13.69 -3.17
CA SER A 218 8.86 14.87 -3.90
C SER A 218 9.29 15.98 -2.93
N THR A 219 9.37 17.21 -3.42
CA THR A 219 9.70 18.41 -2.62
C THR A 219 8.69 19.52 -2.88
N THR A 220 8.42 20.34 -1.88
CA THR A 220 7.56 21.54 -2.00
C THR A 220 8.27 22.79 -1.46
N ASP A 221 7.91 23.97 -1.96
CA ASP A 221 8.43 25.25 -1.49
C ASP A 221 7.47 25.88 -0.48
N LEU A 222 7.92 25.96 0.77
CA LEU A 222 7.17 26.52 1.89
C LEU A 222 7.85 27.76 2.48
N SER A 223 8.80 28.36 1.76
CA SER A 223 9.52 29.55 2.20
C SER A 223 8.60 30.74 2.51
N VAL A 224 7.42 30.83 1.88
CA VAL A 224 6.41 31.86 2.16
C VAL A 224 5.96 31.83 3.63
N LEU A 225 5.95 30.65 4.27
CA LEU A 225 5.56 30.49 5.67
C LEU A 225 6.48 31.23 6.64
N GLU A 226 7.75 31.42 6.28
CA GLU A 226 8.75 32.10 7.13
C GLU A 226 8.24 33.48 7.56
N SER A 227 7.71 34.24 6.58
CA SER A 227 7.17 35.59 6.79
C SER A 227 5.86 35.65 7.59
N LEU A 228 5.17 34.51 7.74
CA LEU A 228 3.86 34.43 8.36
C LEU A 228 3.91 33.89 9.79
N THR A 229 4.97 33.16 10.15
CA THR A 229 5.09 32.45 11.44
C THR A 229 4.85 33.31 12.69
N ASP A 230 5.13 34.61 12.63
CA ASP A 230 4.90 35.55 13.75
C ASP A 230 3.44 35.98 13.93
N PHE A 231 2.60 35.78 12.91
CA PHE A 231 1.20 36.18 12.90
C PHE A 231 0.24 35.00 13.02
N VAL A 232 0.75 33.76 13.00
CA VAL A 232 -0.04 32.53 13.11
C VAL A 232 -0.63 32.41 14.50
N ASP A 233 -1.96 32.36 14.56
CA ASP A 233 -2.73 32.02 15.75
C ASP A 233 -2.98 30.50 15.83
N SER A 234 -3.31 29.90 14.68
CA SER A 234 -3.51 28.45 14.55
C SER A 234 -2.94 27.96 13.22
N ALA A 235 -2.36 26.75 13.22
CA ALA A 235 -1.89 26.10 12.02
C ALA A 235 -2.25 24.63 12.06
N THR A 236 -2.72 24.10 10.95
CA THR A 236 -3.22 22.73 10.86
C THR A 236 -2.87 22.15 9.51
N ILE A 237 -2.42 20.90 9.46
CA ILE A 237 -2.41 20.14 8.21
C ILE A 237 -3.77 19.51 8.04
N VAL A 238 -4.36 19.79 6.88
CA VAL A 238 -5.66 19.30 6.47
C VAL A 238 -5.48 18.34 5.31
N PHE A 239 -6.18 17.21 5.41
CA PHE A 239 -6.31 16.21 4.37
C PHE A 239 -7.77 16.26 3.87
N ASP A 240 -8.02 17.16 2.93
CA ASP A 240 -9.34 17.30 2.32
C ASP A 240 -9.50 16.28 1.18
N GLU A 241 -10.73 16.10 0.71
CA GLU A 241 -11.10 15.10 -0.30
C GLU A 241 -10.58 13.70 0.04
N TRP A 242 -10.46 13.39 1.34
CA TRP A 242 -9.87 12.15 1.83
C TRP A 242 -10.74 10.94 1.52
N ASP A 243 -10.20 10.03 0.72
CA ASP A 243 -10.77 8.71 0.48
C ASP A 243 -9.66 7.66 0.46
N ASN A 244 -9.62 6.84 1.51
CA ASN A 244 -8.67 5.74 1.62
C ASN A 244 -9.43 4.42 1.53
N SER A 245 -9.72 4.00 0.30
CA SER A 245 -10.31 2.69 0.01
C SER A 245 -9.26 1.57 -0.06
N LEU A 246 -7.96 1.89 -0.02
CA LEU A 246 -6.89 0.92 0.26
C LEU A 246 -7.10 0.28 1.63
N GLY A 247 -7.49 1.08 2.62
CA GLY A 247 -7.74 0.61 3.99
C GLY A 247 -6.47 0.29 4.78
N PHE A 248 -5.31 0.83 4.37
CA PHE A 248 -4.04 0.68 5.09
C PHE A 248 -3.71 1.96 5.85
N ASP A 249 -3.06 1.79 6.99
CA ASP A 249 -2.41 2.89 7.70
C ASP A 249 -1.25 3.41 6.86
N THR A 250 -1.24 4.72 6.66
CA THR A 250 -0.31 5.44 5.80
C THR A 250 0.33 6.57 6.61
N VAL A 251 1.53 6.95 6.22
CA VAL A 251 2.31 8.02 6.82
C VAL A 251 2.58 9.08 5.76
N PHE A 252 2.34 10.34 6.11
CA PHE A 252 2.81 11.52 5.37
C PHE A 252 3.94 12.14 6.18
N ASP A 253 5.14 12.09 5.63
CA ASP A 253 6.28 12.81 6.13
C ASP A 253 6.41 14.12 5.32
N VAL A 254 6.63 15.25 5.99
CA VAL A 254 6.98 16.54 5.36
C VAL A 254 8.05 17.23 6.19
N GLY A 255 9.23 17.43 5.59
CA GLY A 255 10.43 17.84 6.29
C GLY A 255 10.79 16.86 7.41
N ASN A 256 10.75 17.35 8.64
CA ASN A 256 11.01 16.59 9.87
C ASN A 256 9.72 16.10 10.57
N LEU A 257 8.55 16.40 10.01
CA LEU A 257 7.25 16.07 10.58
C LEU A 257 6.70 14.78 9.98
N SER A 258 6.00 14.00 10.80
CA SER A 258 5.45 12.69 10.41
C SER A 258 4.03 12.53 10.94
N PHE A 259 3.10 12.20 10.04
CA PHE A 259 1.67 12.16 10.32
C PHE A 259 1.10 10.81 9.93
N TYR A 260 0.49 10.11 10.89
CA TYR A 260 -0.14 8.80 10.68
C TYR A 260 -1.63 8.98 10.38
N PHE A 261 -2.12 8.26 9.38
CA PHE A 261 -3.53 8.25 9.02
C PHE A 261 -3.98 6.91 8.46
N GLY A 262 -5.19 6.52 8.86
CA GLY A 262 -5.83 5.28 8.42
C GLY A 262 -7.04 5.59 7.54
N THR A 263 -8.18 4.99 7.85
CA THR A 263 -9.42 5.20 7.08
C THR A 263 -10.09 6.54 7.34
N THR A 264 -9.72 7.24 8.41
CA THR A 264 -10.25 8.58 8.75
C THR A 264 -9.21 9.66 8.47
N PRO A 265 -9.60 10.81 7.88
CA PRO A 265 -8.68 11.91 7.65
C PRO A 265 -8.15 12.43 8.98
N PRO A 266 -6.84 12.61 9.14
CA PRO A 266 -6.30 13.25 10.32
C PRO A 266 -6.48 14.77 10.17
N ILE A 267 -6.72 15.44 11.29
CA ILE A 267 -6.56 16.89 11.40
C ILE A 267 -5.45 17.09 12.41
N VAL A 268 -4.29 17.58 11.96
CA VAL A 268 -3.11 17.68 12.82
C VAL A 268 -2.72 19.12 13.02
N GLY A 269 -2.84 19.61 14.26
CA GLY A 269 -2.35 20.94 14.62
C GLY A 269 -0.82 20.99 14.57
N LEU A 270 -0.30 22.04 13.94
CA LEU A 270 1.12 22.36 13.89
C LEU A 270 1.45 23.38 14.98
N SER A 271 2.51 23.13 15.74
CA SER A 271 3.07 24.16 16.60
C SER A 271 3.82 25.21 15.77
N LYS A 272 4.13 26.36 16.39
CA LYS A 272 4.97 27.38 15.76
C LYS A 272 6.36 26.85 15.39
N ASP A 273 6.94 25.99 16.23
CA ASP A 273 8.25 25.40 15.97
C ASP A 273 8.20 24.43 14.77
N ASP A 274 7.11 23.67 14.63
CA ASP A 274 6.88 22.78 13.48
C ASP A 274 6.78 23.58 12.18
N LEU A 275 6.04 24.70 12.20
CA LEU A 275 5.94 25.59 11.05
C LEU A 275 7.31 26.17 10.66
N ILE A 276 8.08 26.64 11.64
CA ILE A 276 9.41 27.20 11.39
C ILE A 276 10.33 26.12 10.80
N SER A 277 10.25 24.87 11.27
CA SER A 277 11.12 23.80 10.78
C SER A 277 10.83 23.37 9.34
N ILE A 278 9.63 23.64 8.83
CA ILE A 278 9.25 23.38 7.43
C ILE A 278 9.16 24.65 6.58
N ALA A 279 9.42 25.84 7.12
CA ALA A 279 9.30 27.12 6.40
C ALA A 279 10.53 27.42 5.51
N THR A 280 10.89 26.48 4.63
CA THR A 280 12.05 26.62 3.74
C THR A 280 11.70 26.26 2.30
N ASP A 281 12.64 26.50 1.39
CA ASP A 281 12.55 25.94 0.04
C ASP A 281 12.84 24.43 0.06
N ASN A 282 12.35 23.71 -0.95
CA ASN A 282 12.68 22.31 -1.22
C ASN A 282 12.44 21.35 -0.04
N VAL A 283 11.36 21.54 0.71
CA VAL A 283 10.97 20.66 1.82
C VAL A 283 10.57 19.30 1.26
N PRO A 284 11.29 18.21 1.60
CA PRO A 284 10.94 16.89 1.11
C PRO A 284 9.63 16.44 1.73
N TYR A 285 8.80 15.76 0.96
CA TYR A 285 7.65 15.03 1.48
C TYR A 285 7.64 13.60 0.95
N VAL A 286 7.10 12.67 1.75
CA VAL A 286 6.96 11.26 1.40
C VAL A 286 5.63 10.73 1.89
N ILE A 287 4.98 9.91 1.08
CA ILE A 287 3.77 9.17 1.44
C ILE A 287 4.08 7.69 1.33
N LYS A 288 3.84 6.97 2.41
CA LYS A 288 4.23 5.56 2.51
C LYS A 288 3.32 4.75 3.41
N VAL A 289 3.20 3.46 3.13
CA VAL A 289 2.77 2.48 4.12
C VAL A 289 4.00 2.11 4.94
N PRO A 290 3.99 2.30 6.28
CA PRO A 290 5.15 1.98 7.09
C PRO A 290 5.39 0.47 7.15
N ALA A 291 6.63 0.08 7.45
CA ALA A 291 6.97 -1.30 7.75
C ALA A 291 6.13 -1.86 8.92
N ASN A 292 5.81 -3.16 8.86
CA ASN A 292 4.96 -3.89 9.81
C ASN A 292 3.48 -3.51 9.80
N SER A 293 3.01 -2.80 8.78
CA SER A 293 1.59 -2.56 8.55
C SER A 293 0.93 -3.76 7.89
N TYR A 294 -0.28 -4.10 8.34
CA TYR A 294 -1.11 -5.09 7.65
C TYR A 294 -1.77 -4.45 6.43
N ILE A 295 -1.63 -5.10 5.28
CA ILE A 295 -2.27 -4.70 4.04
C ILE A 295 -3.11 -5.84 3.46
N LYS A 296 -4.16 -5.45 2.76
CA LYS A 296 -5.16 -6.31 2.12
C LYS A 296 -5.57 -5.68 0.79
N LEU A 297 -4.91 -6.11 -0.27
CA LEU A 297 -5.02 -5.50 -1.59
C LEU A 297 -6.33 -5.95 -2.25
N LYS A 298 -7.12 -4.98 -2.73
CA LYS A 298 -8.40 -5.20 -3.40
C LYS A 298 -8.35 -4.60 -4.80
N SER A 299 -9.05 -5.25 -5.73
CA SER A 299 -9.23 -4.69 -7.08
C SER A 299 -10.08 -3.41 -6.97
N ASN A 300 -9.60 -2.30 -7.53
CA ASN A 300 -10.22 -0.96 -7.48
C ASN A 300 -10.05 -0.17 -6.17
N SER A 301 -9.01 -0.45 -5.37
CA SER A 301 -8.68 0.42 -4.23
C SER A 301 -7.86 1.63 -4.67
N TYR A 302 -8.10 2.77 -4.02
CA TYR A 302 -7.42 4.04 -4.24
C TYR A 302 -7.23 4.81 -2.93
N LEU A 303 -6.28 5.74 -2.97
CA LEU A 303 -6.06 6.76 -1.97
C LEU A 303 -6.12 8.13 -2.65
N ASP A 304 -7.14 8.90 -2.28
CA ASP A 304 -7.32 10.28 -2.70
C ASP A 304 -7.19 11.23 -1.50
N SER A 305 -6.48 12.33 -1.71
CA SER A 305 -6.48 13.45 -0.75
C SER A 305 -5.85 14.70 -1.33
N ALA A 306 -6.43 15.86 -1.05
CA ALA A 306 -5.77 17.15 -1.14
C ALA A 306 -5.17 17.52 0.22
N VAL A 307 -3.84 17.55 0.30
CA VAL A 307 -3.11 17.91 1.53
C VAL A 307 -2.73 19.39 1.46
N TYR A 308 -3.06 20.15 2.50
CA TYR A 308 -2.69 21.56 2.61
C TYR A 308 -2.45 22.00 4.06
N ILE A 309 -1.70 23.09 4.24
CA ILE A 309 -1.56 23.76 5.53
C ILE A 309 -2.61 24.86 5.60
N SER A 310 -3.50 24.77 6.57
CA SER A 310 -4.46 25.80 6.93
C SER A 310 -3.88 26.67 8.05
N LEU A 311 -3.86 27.98 7.85
CA LEU A 311 -3.37 28.97 8.80
C LEU A 311 -4.46 29.97 9.13
N ASP A 312 -4.72 30.14 10.43
CA ASP A 312 -5.41 31.30 10.95
C ASP A 312 -4.37 32.32 11.42
N LEU A 313 -4.40 33.51 10.83
CA LEU A 313 -3.52 34.61 11.21
C LEU A 313 -4.29 35.63 12.02
N THR A 314 -3.70 36.12 13.11
CA THR A 314 -4.25 37.22 13.91
C THR A 314 -3.20 38.31 14.06
N VAL A 315 -3.51 39.51 13.55
CA VAL A 315 -2.67 40.70 13.70
C VAL A 315 -3.40 41.71 14.58
N ALA A 316 -2.87 41.97 15.76
CA ALA A 316 -3.35 43.05 16.63
C ALA A 316 -2.45 44.29 16.44
N THR A 317 -3.03 45.39 16.00
CA THR A 317 -2.33 46.69 15.93
C THR A 317 -2.96 47.65 16.93
N GLU A 318 -2.14 48.23 17.79
CA GLU A 318 -2.56 49.28 18.69
C GLU A 318 -2.51 50.63 17.97
N VAL A 319 -3.68 51.25 17.77
CA VAL A 319 -3.79 52.57 17.16
C VAL A 319 -3.90 53.59 18.30
N THR A 320 -2.89 54.42 18.46
CA THR A 320 -2.86 55.54 19.41
C THR A 320 -3.34 56.83 18.74
N PHE A 321 -4.17 57.60 19.43
CA PHE A 321 -4.79 58.85 18.93
C PHE A 321 -4.23 60.09 19.62
#